data_AF-A0A099I3P3-F1
#
_entry.id   AF-A0A099I3P3-F1
#
_cell.length_a   1.000
_cell.length_b   1.000
_cell.length_c   1.000
_cell.angle_alpha   90.00
_cell.angle_beta   90.00
_cell.angle_gamma   90.00
#
_symmetry.space_group_name_H-M   'P 1'
#
loop_
_entity.id
_entity.type
_entity.pdbx_description
1 polymer ?
#
loop_
_entity_poly.entity_id
_entity_poly.type
_entity_poly.pdbx_seq_one_letter_code
_entity_poly.pdbx_strand_id
1 'polypeptide(L)'
;MPFYTIRPRAGTKAQWEQSNMVLKEREIGYEIPNEGVGKGTVKMKMGDGVTPWNSLPYAIPVALTPSDIVTTDSTSNAKVPSAGYCKKKFDDIKTELNRNTVQLTNSAYLPMANMYRSGQVVYLRCAGYMQKELAANGETTIATPSMIPEAFRPTVDLNFYEIVGSTKIIAKINIKQDGTILFSPLEKIVKDVGVNIHLTYITGKSTI
;
A
#
# COMPACT_ATOMS: atom_id res chain seq x y z
N MET A 1 37.22 -2.04 47.04
CA MET A 1 37.73 -2.63 45.79
C MET A 1 38.80 -1.70 45.23
N PRO A 2 40.03 -2.14 44.98
CA PRO A 2 41.02 -1.31 44.31
C PRO A 2 40.62 -1.15 42.83
N PHE A 3 40.40 0.09 42.39
CA PHE A 3 40.24 0.40 40.97
C PHE A 3 41.62 0.35 40.32
N TYR A 4 41.91 -0.71 39.56
CA TYR A 4 43.10 -0.72 38.71
C TYR A 4 42.89 0.29 37.58
N THR A 5 43.68 1.37 37.57
CA THR A 5 43.69 2.30 36.45
C THR A 5 44.54 1.71 35.35
N ILE A 6 43.90 1.05 34.38
CA ILE A 6 44.58 0.62 33.15
C ILE A 6 44.77 1.86 32.28
N ARG A 7 46.02 2.31 32.11
CA ARG A 7 46.39 3.38 31.17
C ARG A 7 47.17 2.76 30.01
N PRO A 8 46.53 2.56 28.84
CA PRO A 8 47.23 2.15 27.63
C PRO A 8 48.35 3.14 27.29
N ARG A 9 49.42 2.67 26.64
CA ARG A 9 50.47 3.56 26.19
C ARG A 9 49.93 4.46 25.08
N ALA A 10 50.34 5.72 25.08
CA ALA A 10 49.91 6.68 24.06
C ALA A 10 51.06 7.60 23.68
N GLY A 11 51.03 8.08 22.44
CA GLY A 11 52.02 8.98 21.87
C GLY A 11 51.54 9.51 20.53
N THR A 12 52.16 10.58 20.04
CA THR A 12 51.89 11.05 18.68
C THR A 12 52.44 10.06 17.67
N LYS A 13 51.93 10.11 16.43
CA LYS A 13 52.45 9.30 15.33
C LYS A 13 53.98 9.40 15.21
N ALA A 14 54.51 10.62 15.25
CA ALA A 14 55.96 10.84 15.18
C ALA A 14 56.73 10.19 16.35
N GLN A 15 56.20 10.25 17.57
CA GLN A 15 56.82 9.63 18.74
C GLN A 15 56.84 8.10 18.63
N TRP A 16 55.75 7.50 18.14
CA TRP A 16 55.67 6.07 17.93
C TRP A 16 56.58 5.58 16.79
N GLU A 17 56.61 6.30 15.67
CA GLU A 17 57.47 5.97 14.52
C GLU A 17 58.95 6.04 14.88
N GLN A 18 59.35 7.04 15.67
CA GLN A 18 60.72 7.22 16.14
C GLN A 18 61.10 6.16 17.19
N SER A 19 60.22 5.88 18.16
CA SER A 19 60.53 4.91 19.21
C SER A 19 60.52 3.48 18.70
N ASN A 20 59.62 3.16 17.76
CA ASN A 20 59.40 1.85 17.14
C ASN A 20 59.53 0.65 18.11
N MET A 21 58.99 0.77 19.32
CA MET A 21 59.16 -0.24 20.36
C MET A 21 58.31 -1.50 20.11
N VAL A 22 58.72 -2.61 20.72
CA VAL A 22 57.91 -3.83 20.81
C VAL A 22 56.98 -3.71 22.03
N LEU A 23 55.67 -3.72 21.78
CA LEU A 23 54.65 -3.76 22.82
C LEU A 23 54.50 -5.19 23.35
N LYS A 24 54.29 -5.34 24.67
CA LYS A 24 54.07 -6.67 25.27
C LYS A 24 52.79 -7.31 24.73
N GLU A 25 52.69 -8.62 24.86
CA GLU A 25 51.48 -9.34 24.48
C GLU A 25 50.24 -8.73 25.15
N ARG A 26 49.21 -8.41 24.34
CA ARG A 26 47.96 -7.75 24.76
C ARG A 26 48.10 -6.31 25.26
N GLU A 27 49.28 -5.70 25.17
CA GLU A 27 49.46 -4.28 25.48
C GLU A 27 48.87 -3.41 24.35
N ILE A 28 48.04 -2.44 24.72
CA ILE A 28 47.38 -1.54 23.75
C ILE A 28 48.18 -0.25 23.65
N GLY A 29 48.51 0.14 22.42
CA GLY A 29 49.12 1.42 22.09
C GLY A 29 48.17 2.31 21.27
N TYR A 30 48.01 3.56 21.68
CA TYR A 30 47.24 4.58 20.95
C TYR A 30 48.15 5.56 20.23
N GLU A 31 47.95 5.67 18.92
CA GLU A 31 48.56 6.65 18.05
C GLU A 31 47.66 7.88 17.97
N ILE A 32 48.10 8.97 18.57
CA ILE A 32 47.42 10.26 18.54
C ILE A 32 47.90 11.03 17.29
N PRO A 33 47.03 11.79 16.61
CA PRO A 33 47.47 12.74 15.59
C PRO A 33 48.60 13.64 16.09
N ASN A 34 49.52 14.04 15.21
CA ASN A 34 50.62 14.92 15.60
C ASN A 34 50.15 16.29 16.13
N GLU A 35 48.95 16.72 15.73
CA GLU A 35 48.28 17.95 16.22
C GLU A 35 47.75 17.83 17.66
N GLY A 36 47.71 16.61 18.22
CA GLY A 36 47.31 16.34 19.60
C GLY A 36 45.96 15.64 19.77
N VAL A 37 45.59 15.43 21.03
CA VAL A 37 44.34 14.74 21.42
C VAL A 37 43.14 15.59 20.97
N GLY A 38 42.15 14.95 20.33
CA GLY A 38 40.93 15.63 19.86
C GLY A 38 41.10 16.40 18.54
N LYS A 39 42.26 16.32 17.88
CA LYS A 39 42.54 16.97 16.60
C LYS A 39 42.45 16.04 15.38
N GLY A 40 41.89 14.85 15.56
CA GLY A 40 41.70 13.89 14.47
C GLY A 40 41.46 12.47 14.98
N THR A 41 41.51 11.51 14.06
CA THR A 41 41.30 10.09 14.35
C THR A 41 42.48 9.50 15.11
N VAL A 42 42.22 8.97 16.30
CA VAL A 42 43.17 8.14 17.05
C VAL A 42 43.17 6.73 16.45
N LYS A 43 44.35 6.17 16.20
CA LYS A 43 44.50 4.78 15.76
C LYS A 43 45.04 3.94 16.90
N MET A 44 44.80 2.63 16.85
CA MET A 44 45.28 1.71 17.89
C MET A 44 45.92 0.46 17.29
N LYS A 45 46.94 -0.05 17.96
CA LYS A 45 47.56 -1.35 17.69
C LYS A 45 47.64 -2.15 18.98
N MET A 46 47.65 -3.47 18.86
CA MET A 46 47.82 -4.40 19.99
C MET A 46 49.16 -5.13 19.84
N GLY A 47 49.94 -5.16 20.92
CA GLY A 47 51.21 -5.88 20.95
C GLY A 47 51.03 -7.40 20.98
N ASP A 48 51.94 -8.09 20.29
CA ASP A 48 52.11 -9.54 20.30
C ASP A 48 53.35 -9.97 21.09
N GLY A 49 54.07 -9.02 21.70
CA GLY A 49 55.30 -9.27 22.46
C GLY A 49 56.57 -9.39 21.63
N VAL A 50 56.51 -9.34 20.29
CA VAL A 50 57.67 -9.58 19.41
C VAL A 50 57.79 -8.60 18.24
N THR A 51 56.68 -8.08 17.72
CA THR A 51 56.65 -7.23 16.53
C THR A 51 56.81 -5.75 16.90
N PRO A 52 57.73 -5.01 16.25
CA PRO A 52 57.87 -3.55 16.45
C PRO A 52 56.64 -2.77 16.00
N TRP A 53 56.38 -1.63 16.64
CA TRP A 53 55.22 -0.76 16.38
C TRP A 53 54.96 -0.48 14.90
N ASN A 54 55.99 -0.13 14.12
CA ASN A 54 55.85 0.25 12.70
C ASN A 54 55.36 -0.93 11.84
N SER A 55 55.60 -2.16 12.28
CA SER A 55 55.22 -3.40 11.59
C SER A 55 53.94 -4.03 12.14
N LEU A 56 53.46 -3.60 13.31
CA LEU A 56 52.19 -4.09 13.85
C LEU A 56 50.99 -3.62 13.00
N PRO A 57 49.97 -4.48 12.78
CA PRO A 57 48.74 -4.07 12.13
C PRO A 57 47.92 -3.15 13.03
N TYR A 58 47.13 -2.26 12.41
CA TYR A 58 46.10 -1.51 13.14
C TYR A 58 44.94 -2.45 13.50
N ALA A 59 44.41 -2.30 14.72
CA ALA A 59 43.29 -3.12 15.20
C ALA A 59 42.01 -2.89 14.38
N ILE A 60 41.87 -1.68 13.82
CA ILE A 60 40.83 -1.32 12.87
C ILE A 60 41.54 -0.83 11.60
N PRO A 61 41.71 -1.70 10.58
CA PRO A 61 42.52 -1.39 9.41
C PRO A 61 41.89 -0.34 8.48
N VAL A 62 40.56 -0.15 8.56
CA VAL A 62 39.79 0.82 7.76
C VAL A 62 38.90 1.62 8.70
N ALA A 63 38.94 2.95 8.61
CA ALA A 63 38.07 3.80 9.41
C ALA A 63 36.60 3.48 9.08
N LEU A 64 35.80 3.17 10.10
CA LEU A 64 34.35 3.05 9.93
C LEU A 64 33.82 4.41 9.46
N THR A 65 33.23 4.41 8.28
CA THR A 65 32.53 5.54 7.70
C THR A 65 31.07 5.50 8.12
N PRO A 66 30.34 6.64 8.11
CA PRO A 66 28.89 6.62 8.30
C PRO A 66 28.16 5.68 7.33
N SER A 67 28.72 5.43 6.15
CA SER A 67 28.22 4.46 5.16
C SER A 67 28.36 2.98 5.59
N ASP A 68 29.22 2.66 6.56
CA ASP A 68 29.32 1.32 7.15
C ASP A 68 28.21 1.05 8.17
N ILE A 69 27.49 2.10 8.60
CA ILE A 69 26.31 1.98 9.47
C ILE A 69 25.10 1.71 8.59
N VAL A 70 24.75 0.42 8.47
CA VAL A 70 23.54 0.01 7.75
C VAL A 70 22.31 0.28 8.62
N THR A 71 21.57 1.35 8.32
CA THR A 71 20.20 1.51 8.79
C THR A 71 19.28 0.73 7.86
N THR A 72 18.80 -0.45 8.28
CA THR A 72 17.79 -1.16 7.49
C THR A 72 16.43 -0.51 7.70
N ASP A 73 15.82 -0.01 6.62
CA ASP A 73 14.42 0.41 6.64
C ASP A 73 13.52 -0.76 7.03
N SER A 74 12.60 -0.51 7.97
CA SER A 74 11.72 -1.50 8.60
C SER A 74 10.56 -1.93 7.68
N THR A 75 10.82 -2.19 6.41
CA THR A 75 9.82 -2.56 5.40
C THR A 75 9.61 -4.08 5.28
N SER A 76 10.42 -4.90 5.95
CA SER A 76 10.36 -6.37 5.87
C SER A 76 10.10 -7.11 7.18
N ASN A 77 9.94 -6.42 8.32
CA ASN A 77 9.84 -7.09 9.61
C ASN A 77 8.38 -7.50 9.93
N ALA A 78 8.04 -8.76 9.69
CA ALA A 78 6.73 -9.35 10.01
C ALA A 78 6.44 -9.45 11.52
N LYS A 79 7.42 -9.25 12.40
CA LYS A 79 7.24 -9.33 13.88
C LYS A 79 6.83 -8.01 14.52
N VAL A 80 7.13 -6.86 13.91
CA VAL A 80 6.72 -5.53 14.41
C VAL A 80 6.35 -4.70 13.18
N PRO A 81 5.06 -4.60 12.82
CA PRO A 81 4.68 -3.91 11.59
C PRO A 81 5.04 -2.43 11.71
N SER A 82 5.87 -1.95 10.78
CA SER A 82 6.23 -0.54 10.70
C SER A 82 5.00 0.32 10.36
N ALA A 83 5.06 1.61 10.71
CA ALA A 83 4.01 2.57 10.35
C ALA A 83 3.71 2.55 8.83
N GLY A 84 4.74 2.38 7.99
CA GLY A 84 4.59 2.25 6.53
C GLY A 84 3.85 0.98 6.10
N TYR A 85 4.13 -0.17 6.73
CA TYR A 85 3.41 -1.42 6.46
C TYR A 85 1.93 -1.31 6.84
N CYS A 86 1.64 -0.78 8.04
CA CYS A 86 0.26 -0.55 8.48
C CYS A 86 -0.49 0.39 7.54
N LYS A 87 0.12 1.52 7.16
CA LYS A 87 -0.48 2.47 6.21
C LYS A 87 -0.82 1.81 4.88
N LYS A 88 0.12 1.04 4.31
CA LYS A 88 -0.12 0.30 3.06
C LYS A 88 -1.32 -0.65 3.18
N LYS A 89 -1.41 -1.42 4.28
CA LYS A 89 -2.56 -2.32 4.50
C LYS A 89 -3.88 -1.56 4.61
N PHE A 90 -3.89 -0.40 5.26
CA PHE A 90 -5.08 0.45 5.30
C PHE A 90 -5.44 1.03 3.92
N ASP A 91 -4.45 1.45 3.13
CA ASP A 91 -4.66 1.94 1.76
C ASP A 91 -5.17 0.83 0.82
N ASP A 92 -4.65 -0.39 0.96
CA ASP A 92 -5.10 -1.58 0.21
C ASP A 92 -6.56 -1.90 0.54
N ILE A 93 -6.93 -1.94 1.83
CA ILE A 93 -8.31 -2.15 2.29
C ILE A 93 -9.23 -1.04 1.78
N LYS A 94 -8.81 0.22 1.85
CA LYS A 94 -9.58 1.36 1.34
C LYS A 94 -9.83 1.23 -0.16
N THR A 95 -8.81 0.84 -0.92
CA THR A 95 -8.91 0.57 -2.36
C THR A 95 -9.90 -0.56 -2.63
N GLU A 96 -9.82 -1.65 -1.87
CA GLU A 96 -10.73 -2.79 -1.98
C GLU A 96 -12.18 -2.44 -1.70
N LEU A 97 -12.44 -1.69 -0.64
CA LEU A 97 -13.78 -1.21 -0.31
C LEU A 97 -14.33 -0.29 -1.41
N ASN A 98 -13.49 0.56 -2.00
CA ASN A 98 -13.89 1.45 -3.09
C ASN A 98 -14.16 0.70 -4.40
N ARG A 99 -13.45 -0.41 -4.69
CA ARG A 99 -13.71 -1.27 -5.87
C ARG A 99 -15.08 -1.96 -5.84
N ASN A 100 -15.71 -2.03 -4.67
CA ASN A 100 -17.01 -2.67 -4.51
C ASN A 100 -18.20 -1.76 -4.85
N THR A 101 -17.97 -0.49 -5.22
CA THR A 101 -19.04 0.43 -5.61
C THR A 101 -18.80 1.00 -7.01
N VAL A 102 -19.84 1.05 -7.83
CA VAL A 102 -19.82 1.64 -9.17
C VAL A 102 -21.01 2.58 -9.35
N GLN A 103 -20.74 3.83 -9.72
CA GLN A 103 -21.77 4.81 -10.10
C GLN A 103 -22.09 4.72 -11.59
N LEU A 104 -23.39 4.72 -11.91
CA LEU A 104 -23.91 4.61 -13.26
C LEU A 104 -24.67 5.91 -13.60
N THR A 105 -24.11 6.69 -14.52
CA THR A 105 -24.55 8.04 -14.87
C THR A 105 -24.99 8.18 -16.34
N ASN A 106 -25.21 7.06 -17.06
CA ASN A 106 -25.49 7.10 -18.50
C ASN A 106 -26.89 7.60 -18.85
N SER A 107 -27.90 7.25 -18.04
CA SER A 107 -29.29 7.55 -18.38
C SER A 107 -29.64 9.03 -18.16
N ALA A 108 -30.22 9.65 -19.18
CA ALA A 108 -30.85 10.96 -19.07
C ALA A 108 -32.35 10.89 -18.65
N TYR A 109 -32.89 9.68 -18.46
CA TYR A 109 -34.30 9.43 -18.13
C TYR A 109 -34.48 9.02 -16.67
N LEU A 110 -33.53 8.25 -16.13
CA LEU A 110 -33.57 7.70 -14.79
C LEU A 110 -32.66 8.50 -13.84
N PRO A 111 -32.92 8.47 -12.52
CA PRO A 111 -31.97 8.98 -11.55
C PRO A 111 -30.69 8.15 -11.56
N MET A 112 -29.62 8.70 -10.96
CA MET A 112 -28.33 8.02 -10.85
C MET A 112 -28.50 6.62 -10.24
N ALA A 113 -27.93 5.61 -10.90
CA ALA A 113 -27.91 4.26 -10.40
C ALA A 113 -26.53 3.93 -9.77
N ASN A 114 -26.53 3.04 -8.80
CA ASN A 114 -25.33 2.58 -8.11
C ASN A 114 -25.34 1.05 -8.05
N MET A 115 -24.17 0.46 -8.18
CA MET A 115 -23.96 -0.97 -7.98
C MET A 115 -23.02 -1.19 -6.81
N TYR A 116 -23.37 -2.14 -5.96
CA TYR A 116 -22.57 -2.56 -4.82
C TYR A 116 -22.28 -4.05 -4.95
N ARG A 117 -21.03 -4.46 -4.81
CA ARG A 117 -20.61 -5.85 -4.91
C ARG A 117 -20.06 -6.36 -3.58
N SER A 118 -20.48 -7.56 -3.19
CA SER A 118 -19.94 -8.30 -2.06
C SER A 118 -19.69 -9.75 -2.51
N GLY A 119 -18.43 -10.10 -2.74
CA GLY A 119 -18.07 -11.37 -3.35
C GLY A 119 -18.74 -11.54 -4.72
N GLN A 120 -19.51 -12.61 -4.91
CA GLN A 120 -20.23 -12.86 -6.16
C GLN A 120 -21.57 -12.14 -6.27
N VAL A 121 -22.05 -11.51 -5.19
CA VAL A 121 -23.36 -10.86 -5.14
C VAL A 121 -23.22 -9.41 -5.55
N VAL A 122 -24.07 -8.97 -6.46
CA VAL A 122 -24.17 -7.57 -6.88
C VAL A 122 -25.58 -7.07 -6.61
N TYR A 123 -25.64 -5.92 -5.96
CA TYR A 123 -26.85 -5.17 -5.67
C TYR A 123 -26.89 -3.90 -6.54
N LEU A 124 -27.88 -3.80 -7.41
CA LEU A 124 -28.17 -2.65 -8.25
C LEU A 124 -29.28 -1.82 -7.58
N ARG A 125 -29.00 -0.54 -7.37
CA ARG A 125 -29.93 0.45 -6.85
C ARG A 125 -30.10 1.60 -7.84
N CYS A 126 -31.32 1.83 -8.28
CA CYS A 126 -31.72 3.04 -9.00
C CYS A 126 -33.03 3.54 -8.40
N ALA A 127 -32.95 4.58 -7.57
CA ALA A 127 -34.10 5.10 -6.83
C ALA A 127 -34.13 6.63 -6.90
N GLY A 128 -35.31 7.20 -7.11
CA GLY A 128 -35.52 8.64 -7.27
C GLY A 128 -36.71 8.92 -8.16
N TYR A 129 -36.64 9.98 -8.96
CA TYR A 129 -37.71 10.38 -9.87
C TYR A 129 -37.24 10.30 -11.33
N MET A 130 -38.16 9.96 -12.23
CA MET A 130 -37.93 10.04 -13.67
C MET A 130 -37.55 11.48 -14.06
N GLN A 131 -36.43 11.63 -14.75
CA GLN A 131 -35.92 12.91 -15.25
C GLN A 131 -36.62 13.34 -16.55
N LYS A 132 -37.12 12.36 -17.32
CA LYS A 132 -37.84 12.54 -18.58
C LYS A 132 -38.92 11.48 -18.72
N GLU A 133 -39.92 11.79 -19.53
CA GLU A 133 -40.93 10.80 -19.92
C GLU A 133 -40.29 9.68 -20.76
N LEU A 134 -40.70 8.44 -20.51
CA LEU A 134 -40.41 7.29 -21.35
C LEU A 134 -41.72 6.61 -21.76
N ALA A 135 -41.88 6.39 -23.06
CA ALA A 135 -43.07 5.74 -23.62
C ALA A 135 -43.20 4.28 -23.17
N ALA A 136 -44.42 3.73 -23.26
CA ALA A 136 -44.65 2.31 -23.02
C ALA A 136 -43.78 1.46 -23.97
N ASN A 137 -43.10 0.46 -23.42
CA ASN A 137 -42.10 -0.38 -24.10
C ASN A 137 -40.90 0.37 -24.71
N GLY A 138 -40.76 1.67 -24.42
CA GLY A 138 -39.55 2.42 -24.77
C GLY A 138 -38.36 1.91 -23.97
N GLU A 139 -37.17 1.94 -24.55
CA GLU A 139 -35.96 1.45 -23.89
C GLU A 139 -34.99 2.60 -23.59
N THR A 140 -34.33 2.54 -22.45
CA THR A 140 -33.22 3.42 -22.09
C THR A 140 -32.09 2.64 -21.43
N THR A 141 -30.86 3.09 -21.64
CA THR A 141 -29.66 2.42 -21.12
C THR A 141 -29.26 3.03 -19.78
N ILE A 142 -29.31 2.23 -18.71
CA ILE A 142 -28.81 2.61 -17.38
C ILE A 142 -27.28 2.64 -17.37
N ALA A 143 -26.65 1.67 -18.03
CA ALA A 143 -25.20 1.51 -18.06
C ALA A 143 -24.72 0.86 -19.36
N THR A 144 -23.55 1.28 -19.82
CA THR A 144 -22.84 0.68 -20.96
C THR A 144 -21.71 -0.24 -20.47
N PRO A 145 -21.19 -1.12 -21.33
CA PRO A 145 -20.12 -2.04 -20.96
C PRO A 145 -18.89 -1.37 -20.33
N SER A 146 -18.51 -0.18 -20.78
CA SER A 146 -17.32 0.53 -20.27
C SER A 146 -17.48 1.02 -18.82
N MET A 147 -18.72 1.15 -18.33
CA MET A 147 -19.00 1.62 -16.97
C MET A 147 -19.00 0.50 -15.95
N ILE A 148 -19.31 -0.73 -16.37
CA ILE A 148 -19.42 -1.88 -15.48
C ILE A 148 -18.13 -2.70 -15.51
N PRO A 149 -17.35 -2.75 -14.42
CA PRO A 149 -16.19 -3.62 -14.33
C PRO A 149 -16.56 -5.08 -14.52
N GLU A 150 -15.64 -5.87 -15.10
CA GLU A 150 -15.90 -7.27 -15.43
C GLU A 150 -16.42 -8.11 -14.24
N ALA A 151 -15.93 -7.81 -13.03
CA ALA A 151 -16.29 -8.49 -11.79
C ALA A 151 -17.78 -8.33 -11.41
N PHE A 152 -18.45 -7.28 -11.90
CA PHE A 152 -19.88 -7.01 -11.66
C PHE A 152 -20.79 -7.64 -12.72
N ARG A 153 -20.24 -8.11 -13.85
CA ARG A 153 -21.05 -8.61 -14.96
C ARG A 153 -21.48 -10.06 -14.70
N PRO A 154 -22.75 -10.42 -14.97
CA PRO A 154 -23.20 -11.80 -14.86
C PRO A 154 -22.56 -12.69 -15.94
N THR A 155 -22.62 -14.01 -15.76
CA THR A 155 -22.17 -14.99 -16.77
C THR A 155 -23.17 -15.21 -17.89
N VAL A 156 -24.42 -14.79 -17.70
CA VAL A 156 -25.54 -14.92 -18.65
C VAL A 156 -26.37 -13.65 -18.63
N ASP A 157 -27.16 -13.44 -19.68
CA ASP A 157 -28.13 -12.34 -19.71
C ASP A 157 -29.26 -12.62 -18.70
N LEU A 158 -29.54 -11.63 -17.85
CA LEU A 158 -30.58 -11.70 -16.84
C LEU A 158 -31.74 -10.77 -17.21
N ASN A 159 -32.96 -11.22 -16.98
CA ASN A 159 -34.17 -10.44 -17.18
C ASN A 159 -34.96 -10.41 -15.87
N PHE A 160 -35.15 -9.21 -15.33
CA PHE A 160 -35.98 -8.96 -14.14
C PHE A 160 -37.21 -8.15 -14.54
N TYR A 161 -38.31 -8.40 -13.84
CA TYR A 161 -39.56 -7.66 -13.99
C TYR A 161 -39.91 -7.07 -12.63
N GLU A 162 -39.66 -5.79 -12.47
CA GLU A 162 -39.78 -5.09 -11.19
C GLU A 162 -40.97 -4.13 -11.21
N ILE A 163 -41.64 -4.00 -10.08
CA ILE A 163 -42.61 -2.93 -9.86
C ILE A 163 -41.82 -1.70 -9.46
N VAL A 164 -41.74 -0.71 -10.34
CA VAL A 164 -40.79 0.39 -10.18
C VAL A 164 -41.38 1.63 -9.53
N GLY A 165 -42.68 1.74 -9.29
CA GLY A 165 -43.29 2.92 -8.68
C GLY A 165 -44.49 2.61 -7.80
N SER A 166 -45.09 3.66 -7.20
CA SER A 166 -46.30 3.55 -6.38
C SER A 166 -47.54 3.12 -7.17
N THR A 167 -47.48 3.21 -8.50
CA THR A 167 -48.59 3.01 -9.44
C THR A 167 -48.66 1.61 -10.07
N LYS A 168 -47.94 0.61 -9.53
CA LYS A 168 -47.91 -0.78 -10.05
C LYS A 168 -47.33 -0.92 -11.48
N ILE A 169 -46.57 0.06 -11.97
CA ILE A 169 -45.91 -0.04 -13.27
C ILE A 169 -44.81 -1.10 -13.20
N ILE A 170 -44.89 -2.08 -14.09
CA ILE A 170 -43.87 -3.11 -14.26
C ILE A 170 -42.84 -2.62 -15.28
N ALA A 171 -41.56 -2.74 -14.96
CA ALA A 171 -40.48 -2.51 -15.90
C ALA A 171 -39.57 -3.74 -16.03
N LYS A 172 -39.18 -4.00 -17.28
CA LYS A 172 -38.17 -5.00 -17.60
C LYS A 172 -36.78 -4.39 -17.40
N ILE A 173 -35.97 -5.01 -16.56
CA ILE A 173 -34.56 -4.70 -16.39
C ILE A 173 -33.73 -5.83 -16.99
N ASN A 174 -33.00 -5.54 -18.07
CA ASN A 174 -32.13 -6.52 -18.70
C ASN A 174 -30.67 -6.21 -18.36
N ILE A 175 -30.00 -7.14 -17.67
CA ILE A 175 -28.59 -7.06 -17.33
C ILE A 175 -27.86 -8.06 -18.21
N LYS A 176 -27.12 -7.56 -19.19
CA LYS A 176 -26.41 -8.40 -20.15
C LYS A 176 -25.06 -8.86 -19.64
N GLN A 177 -24.55 -9.98 -20.17
CA GLN A 177 -23.23 -10.53 -19.86
C GLN A 177 -22.10 -9.53 -20.16
N ASP A 178 -22.27 -8.64 -21.13
CA ASP A 178 -21.30 -7.61 -21.49
C ASP A 178 -21.28 -6.41 -20.52
N GLY A 179 -22.22 -6.34 -19.58
CA GLY A 179 -22.37 -5.22 -18.63
C GLY A 179 -23.31 -4.12 -19.12
N THR A 180 -24.02 -4.30 -20.24
CA THR A 180 -25.10 -3.38 -20.61
C THR A 180 -26.29 -3.59 -19.68
N ILE A 181 -26.87 -2.50 -19.16
CA ILE A 181 -28.11 -2.54 -18.38
C ILE A 181 -29.17 -1.70 -19.10
N LEU A 182 -30.30 -2.33 -19.40
CA LEU A 182 -31.44 -1.73 -20.10
C LEU A 182 -32.66 -1.66 -19.19
N PHE A 183 -33.43 -0.58 -19.33
CA PHE A 183 -34.68 -0.34 -18.65
C PHE A 183 -35.78 -0.13 -19.69
N SER A 184 -36.85 -0.92 -19.59
CA SER A 184 -37.99 -0.83 -20.50
C SER A 184 -39.31 -1.01 -19.73
N PRO A 185 -40.07 0.07 -19.45
CA PRO A 185 -41.33 -0.04 -18.73
C PRO A 185 -42.43 -0.56 -19.65
N LEU A 186 -43.32 -1.42 -19.14
CA LEU A 186 -44.44 -1.95 -19.94
C LEU A 186 -45.52 -0.89 -20.21
N GLU A 187 -45.57 0.12 -19.36
CA GLU A 187 -46.47 1.27 -19.46
C GLU A 187 -45.67 2.57 -19.54
N LYS A 188 -46.30 3.63 -20.06
CA LYS A 188 -45.66 4.95 -20.13
C LYS A 188 -45.38 5.47 -18.72
N ILE A 189 -44.16 5.94 -18.48
CA ILE A 189 -43.78 6.61 -17.24
C ILE A 189 -43.47 8.06 -17.54
N VAL A 190 -44.25 8.97 -16.95
CA VAL A 190 -44.04 10.41 -17.12
C VAL A 190 -42.92 10.92 -16.22
N LYS A 191 -42.43 12.12 -16.53
CA LYS A 191 -41.46 12.84 -15.70
C LYS A 191 -41.99 12.98 -14.26
N ASP A 192 -41.09 12.99 -13.28
CA ASP A 192 -41.37 13.22 -11.86
C ASP A 192 -42.18 12.08 -11.18
N VAL A 193 -42.40 10.95 -11.87
CA VAL A 193 -42.87 9.71 -11.23
C VAL A 193 -41.72 9.05 -10.49
N GLY A 194 -41.99 8.63 -9.26
CA GLY A 194 -41.03 7.90 -8.43
C GLY A 194 -40.70 6.53 -9.03
N VAL A 195 -39.40 6.28 -9.19
CA VAL A 195 -38.83 4.99 -9.58
C VAL A 195 -38.01 4.41 -8.44
N ASN A 196 -38.14 3.11 -8.20
CA ASN A 196 -37.44 2.38 -7.14
C ASN A 196 -37.07 0.97 -7.61
N ILE A 197 -35.84 0.83 -8.11
CA ILE A 197 -35.28 -0.43 -8.61
C ILE A 197 -34.20 -0.89 -7.62
N HIS A 198 -34.49 -1.98 -6.91
CA HIS A 198 -33.61 -2.57 -5.92
C HIS A 198 -33.43 -4.07 -6.25
N LEU A 199 -32.40 -4.37 -7.04
CA LEU A 199 -32.19 -5.69 -7.62
C LEU A 199 -30.92 -6.33 -7.09
N THR A 200 -30.96 -7.63 -6.81
CA THR A 200 -29.77 -8.41 -6.45
C THR A 200 -29.57 -9.55 -7.43
N TYR A 201 -28.35 -9.76 -7.90
CA TYR A 201 -28.00 -10.88 -8.75
C TYR A 201 -26.61 -11.43 -8.42
N ILE A 202 -26.34 -12.64 -8.91
CA ILE A 202 -25.08 -13.35 -8.71
C ILE A 202 -24.27 -13.31 -10.00
N THR A 203 -22.99 -12.98 -9.92
CA THR A 203 -22.11 -12.86 -11.08
C THR A 203 -21.48 -14.18 -11.51
N GLY A 204 -21.37 -15.15 -10.60
CA GLY A 204 -20.60 -16.37 -10.79
C GLY A 204 -19.08 -16.16 -10.79
N LYS A 205 -18.61 -14.91 -10.58
CA LYS A 205 -17.20 -14.55 -10.58
C LYS A 205 -16.72 -14.31 -9.15
N SER A 206 -15.95 -15.26 -8.61
CA SER A 206 -15.33 -15.15 -7.29
C SER A 206 -14.15 -14.16 -7.31
N THR A 207 -13.88 -13.53 -6.17
CA THR A 207 -12.68 -12.70 -5.92
C THR A 207 -11.55 -13.47 -5.23
N ILE A 208 -11.71 -14.78 -5.03
CA ILE A 208 -10.67 -15.65 -4.47
C ILE A 208 -9.74 -16.12 -5.60
#